data_AF-A0A1Y3R2K8-F1
#
_entry.id   AF-A0A1Y3R2K8-F1
#
_cell.length_a   1.000
_cell.length_b   1.000
_cell.length_c   1.000
_cell.angle_alpha   90.00
_cell.angle_beta   90.00
_cell.angle_gamma   90.00
#
_symmetry.space_group_name_H-M   'P 1'
#
loop_
_entity.id
_entity.type
_entity.pdbx_description
1 polymer ?
#
loop_
_entity_poly.entity_id
_entity_poly.type
_entity_poly.pdbx_seq_one_letter_code
_entity_poly.pdbx_strand_id
1 'polypeptide(L)'
;MPDKYYLVESGALEKLLRTHFMLTQSTLLFEHLLSHSDRPMFLSARKVCEVLGLDRHQLEQCRKKRMIRARTVNGQMLYDAYELLALTELFYRRKLRKTLSRIPQFEVR
;
A
#
# COMPACT_ATOMS: atom_id res chain seq x y z
N MET A 1 -11.18 -26.25 10.70
CA MET A 1 -9.81 -25.82 10.31
C MET A 1 -8.97 -26.03 11.55
N PRO A 2 -7.94 -26.89 11.55
CA PRO A 2 -7.05 -27.00 12.70
C PRO A 2 -6.38 -25.64 12.97
N ASP A 3 -6.14 -25.34 14.23
CA ASP A 3 -5.46 -24.11 14.62
C ASP A 3 -4.03 -24.11 14.06
N LYS A 4 -3.70 -23.09 13.26
CA LYS A 4 -2.38 -22.93 12.66
C LYS A 4 -1.56 -21.95 13.49
N TYR A 5 -0.50 -22.45 14.11
CA TYR A 5 0.42 -21.64 14.90
C TYR A 5 1.69 -21.31 14.09
N TYR A 6 2.13 -20.07 14.20
CA TYR A 6 3.33 -19.55 13.54
C TYR A 6 4.36 -19.18 14.61
N LEU A 7 5.60 -19.68 14.48
CA LEU A 7 6.69 -19.24 15.35
C LEU A 7 7.30 -17.96 14.76
N VAL A 8 7.26 -16.88 15.53
CA VAL A 8 7.81 -15.59 15.13
C VAL A 8 8.73 -15.10 16.23
N GLU A 9 9.90 -14.59 15.85
CA GLU A 9 10.74 -13.84 16.78
C GLU A 9 9.97 -12.64 17.33
N SER A 10 9.99 -12.44 18.65
CA SER A 10 9.21 -11.38 19.32
C SER A 10 9.51 -9.99 18.75
N GLY A 11 10.79 -9.67 18.51
CA GLY A 11 11.19 -8.39 17.92
C GLY A 11 10.69 -8.20 16.48
N ALA A 12 10.65 -9.28 15.69
CA ALA A 12 10.11 -9.25 14.33
C ALA A 12 8.58 -9.03 14.34
N LEU A 13 7.86 -9.69 15.26
CA LEU A 13 6.43 -9.50 15.45
C LEU A 13 6.10 -8.08 15.92
N GLU A 14 6.82 -7.58 16.92
CA GLU A 14 6.63 -6.23 17.46
C GLU A 14 6.85 -5.18 16.36
N LYS A 15 7.95 -5.30 15.60
CA LYS A 15 8.24 -4.42 14.47
C LYS A 15 7.12 -4.47 13.43
N LEU A 16 6.58 -5.65 13.13
CA LEU A 16 5.50 -5.82 12.18
C LEU A 16 4.23 -5.10 12.64
N LEU A 17 3.84 -5.31 13.91
CA LEU A 17 2.66 -4.70 14.51
C LEU A 17 2.78 -3.18 14.60
N ARG A 18 3.92 -2.65 15.07
CA ARG A 18 4.19 -1.20 15.10
C ARG A 18 4.10 -0.59 13.71
N THR A 19 4.74 -1.22 12.71
CA THR A 19 4.69 -0.73 11.33
C THR A 19 3.27 -0.71 10.80
N HIS A 20 2.50 -1.78 11.03
CA HIS A 20 1.13 -1.87 10.56
C HIS A 20 0.25 -0.80 11.21
N PHE A 21 0.34 -0.64 12.54
CA PHE A 21 -0.40 0.36 13.29
C PHE A 21 -0.10 1.78 12.80
N MET A 22 1.17 2.14 12.67
CA MET A 22 1.57 3.47 12.19
C MET A 22 1.06 3.76 10.78
N LEU A 23 1.06 2.76 9.89
CA LEU A 23 0.52 2.91 8.55
C LEU A 23 -0.99 3.11 8.58
N THR A 24 -1.73 2.30 9.33
CA THR A 24 -3.19 2.45 9.46
C THR A 24 -3.57 3.83 10.00
N GLN A 25 -2.90 4.31 11.05
CA GLN A 25 -3.17 5.63 11.62
C GLN A 25 -2.80 6.76 10.63
N SER A 26 -1.66 6.66 9.96
CA SER A 26 -1.23 7.64 8.96
C SER A 26 -2.20 7.71 7.78
N THR A 27 -2.69 6.56 7.32
CA THR A 27 -3.68 6.45 6.24
C THR A 27 -4.98 7.14 6.62
N LEU A 28 -5.53 6.85 7.80
CA LEU A 28 -6.77 7.48 8.29
C LEU A 28 -6.62 8.99 8.45
N LEU A 29 -5.51 9.45 9.03
CA LEU A 29 -5.23 10.88 9.16
C LEU A 29 -5.14 11.56 7.79
N PHE A 30 -4.47 10.93 6.83
CA PHE A 30 -4.35 11.49 5.49
C PHE A 30 -5.69 11.53 4.76
N GLU A 31 -6.50 10.47 4.83
CA GLU A 31 -7.86 10.48 4.28
C GLU A 31 -8.72 11.60 4.87
N HIS A 32 -8.63 11.82 6.18
CA HIS A 32 -9.32 12.92 6.85
C HIS A 32 -8.81 14.29 6.39
N LEU A 33 -7.50 14.48 6.25
CA LEU A 33 -6.93 15.74 5.74
C LEU A 33 -7.37 16.00 4.29
N LEU A 34 -7.39 14.96 3.46
CA LEU A 34 -7.85 15.07 2.08
C LEU A 34 -9.35 15.39 1.99
N SER A 35 -10.18 14.87 2.89
CA SER A 35 -11.64 15.09 2.85
C SER A 35 -12.04 16.54 3.13
N HIS A 36 -11.18 17.31 3.79
CA HIS A 36 -11.35 18.74 4.02
C HIS A 36 -10.79 19.61 2.89
N SER A 37 -10.18 19.02 1.87
CA SER A 37 -9.64 19.76 0.74
C SER A 37 -10.72 20.04 -0.31
N ASP A 38 -10.96 21.31 -0.61
CA ASP A 38 -11.91 21.72 -1.66
C ASP A 38 -11.36 21.53 -3.10
N ARG A 39 -10.15 20.99 -3.24
CA ARG A 39 -9.47 20.84 -4.52
C ARG A 39 -9.09 19.39 -4.76
N PRO A 40 -9.43 18.82 -5.93
CA PRO A 40 -9.01 17.46 -6.24
C PRO A 40 -7.48 17.41 -6.36
N MET A 41 -6.86 16.56 -5.54
CA MET A 41 -5.40 16.43 -5.47
C MET A 41 -4.93 15.37 -6.46
N PHE A 42 -4.15 15.81 -7.45
CA PHE A 42 -3.58 14.93 -8.47
C PHE A 42 -2.06 14.96 -8.45
N LEU A 43 -1.44 13.82 -8.77
CA LEU A 43 -0.01 13.72 -9.01
C LEU A 43 0.28 13.24 -10.43
N SER A 44 1.33 13.78 -11.03
CA SER A 44 1.83 13.29 -12.33
C SER A 44 2.47 11.91 -12.19
N ALA A 45 2.49 11.13 -13.27
CA ALA A 45 3.18 9.83 -13.31
C ALA A 45 4.61 9.88 -12.74
N ARG A 46 5.37 10.93 -13.07
CA ARG A 46 6.73 11.13 -12.57
C ARG A 46 6.75 11.23 -11.04
N LYS A 47 5.87 12.05 -10.46
CA LYS A 47 5.85 12.27 -9.02
C LYS A 47 5.32 11.04 -8.27
N VAL A 48 4.37 10.31 -8.86
CA VAL A 48 3.92 9.02 -8.32
C VAL A 48 5.08 8.03 -8.24
N CYS A 49 5.83 7.86 -9.32
CA CYS A 49 7.01 7.00 -9.35
C CYS A 49 8.05 7.39 -8.29
N GLU A 50 8.33 8.70 -8.15
CA GLU A 50 9.25 9.22 -7.14
C GLU A 50 8.80 8.92 -5.71
N VAL A 51 7.53 9.20 -5.38
CA VAL A 51 7.00 9.04 -4.01
C VAL A 51 6.83 7.57 -3.63
N LEU A 52 6.34 6.74 -4.55
CA LEU A 52 6.08 5.32 -4.30
C LEU A 52 7.31 4.44 -4.54
N GLY A 53 8.43 5.01 -5.00
CA GLY A 53 9.63 4.25 -5.36
C GLY A 53 9.38 3.24 -6.48
N LEU A 54 8.46 3.56 -7.40
CA LEU A 54 8.10 2.70 -8.52
C LEU A 54 8.81 3.17 -9.79
N ASP A 55 9.21 2.24 -10.63
CA ASP A 55 9.58 2.58 -12.01
C ASP A 55 8.33 2.83 -12.88
N ARG A 56 8.55 3.41 -14.06
CA ARG A 56 7.47 3.78 -14.99
C ARG A 56 6.71 2.55 -15.49
N HIS A 57 7.41 1.44 -15.71
CA HIS A 57 6.82 0.19 -16.18
C HIS A 57 5.95 -0.44 -15.09
N GLN A 58 6.37 -0.41 -13.83
CA GLN A 58 5.58 -0.88 -12.69
C GLN A 58 4.28 -0.10 -12.53
N LEU A 59 4.32 1.23 -12.67
CA LEU A 59 3.12 2.07 -12.63
C LEU A 59 2.18 1.75 -13.81
N GLU A 60 2.71 1.55 -15.00
CA GLU A 60 1.92 1.09 -16.16
C GLU A 60 1.29 -0.28 -15.94
N GLN A 61 2.02 -1.23 -15.34
CA GLN A 61 1.50 -2.55 -15.00
C GLN A 61 0.38 -2.46 -13.95
N CYS A 62 0.49 -1.55 -12.98
CA CYS A 62 -0.58 -1.31 -12.01
C CYS A 62 -1.86 -0.82 -12.71
N ARG A 63 -1.72 0.08 -13.68
CA ARG A 63 -2.84 0.56 -14.50
C ARG A 63 -3.43 -0.56 -15.38
N LYS A 64 -2.60 -1.36 -16.05
CA LYS A 64 -3.03 -2.52 -16.86
C LYS A 64 -3.81 -3.54 -16.03
N LYS A 65 -3.40 -3.77 -14.78
CA LYS A 65 -4.06 -4.64 -13.80
C LYS A 65 -5.27 -3.98 -13.13
N ARG A 66 -5.67 -2.78 -13.55
CA ARG A 66 -6.78 -1.99 -12.99
C ARG A 66 -6.64 -1.73 -11.48
N MET A 67 -5.41 -1.66 -10.98
CA MET A 67 -5.14 -1.37 -9.56
C MET A 67 -5.24 0.13 -9.27
N ILE A 68 -5.12 0.98 -10.28
CA ILE A 68 -5.23 2.43 -10.18
C ILE A 68 -5.73 3.01 -11.50
N ARG A 69 -6.51 4.08 -11.45
CA ARG A 69 -6.96 4.84 -12.62
C ARG A 69 -6.06 6.05 -12.84
N ALA A 70 -6.04 6.53 -14.07
CA ALA A 70 -5.34 7.75 -14.45
C ALA A 70 -6.27 8.60 -15.31
N ARG A 71 -6.17 9.92 -15.15
CA ARG A 71 -6.83 10.90 -16.01
C ARG A 71 -5.78 11.49 -16.94
N THR A 72 -6.10 11.54 -18.24
CA THR A 72 -5.25 12.22 -19.21
C THR A 72 -5.67 13.68 -19.29
N VAL A 73 -4.78 14.60 -18.93
CA VAL A 73 -5.01 16.06 -19.02
C VAL A 73 -3.83 16.67 -19.77
N ASN A 74 -4.08 17.33 -20.89
CA ASN A 74 -3.05 17.94 -21.76
C ASN A 74 -1.90 16.96 -22.11
N GLY A 75 -2.25 15.70 -22.40
CA GLY A 75 -1.27 14.65 -22.72
C GLY A 75 -0.49 14.10 -21.52
N GLN A 76 -0.73 14.60 -20.30
CA GLN A 76 -0.11 14.10 -19.07
C GLN A 76 -1.07 13.18 -18.32
N MET A 77 -0.53 12.10 -17.77
CA MET A 77 -1.25 11.18 -16.90
C MET A 77 -1.20 11.70 -15.46
N LEU A 78 -2.39 11.95 -14.91
CA LEU A 78 -2.63 12.41 -13.56
C LEU A 78 -3.34 11.33 -12.75
N TYR A 79 -2.92 11.15 -11.51
CA TYR A 79 -3.40 10.12 -10.59
C TYR A 79 -3.98 10.77 -9.34
N ASP A 80 -5.17 10.32 -8.95
CA ASP A 80 -5.88 10.83 -7.79
C ASP A 80 -5.19 10.41 -6.50
N ALA A 81 -4.99 11.35 -5.56
CA ALA A 81 -4.34 11.10 -4.29
C ALA A 81 -5.03 10.00 -3.45
N TYR A 82 -6.36 9.92 -3.49
CA TYR A 82 -7.11 8.87 -2.78
C TYR A 82 -6.85 7.49 -3.37
N GLU A 83 -6.79 7.38 -4.69
CA GLU A 83 -6.45 6.11 -5.34
C GLU A 83 -4.99 5.70 -5.11
N LEU A 84 -4.08 6.68 -5.03
CA LEU A 84 -2.69 6.43 -4.69
C LEU A 84 -2.51 5.94 -3.25
N LEU A 85 -3.32 6.45 -2.31
CA LEU A 85 -3.35 5.96 -0.94
C LEU A 85 -3.83 4.50 -0.89
N ALA A 86 -4.93 4.17 -1.56
CA ALA A 86 -5.43 2.80 -1.66
C ALA A 86 -4.41 1.85 -2.34
N LEU A 87 -3.72 2.33 -3.37
CA LEU A 87 -2.66 1.57 -4.06
C LEU A 87 -1.49 1.26 -3.12
N THR A 88 -1.09 2.24 -2.30
CA THR A 88 0.00 2.09 -1.32
C THR A 88 -0.35 1.05 -0.26
N GLU A 89 -1.58 1.13 0.28
CA GLU A 89 -2.09 0.17 1.24
C GLU A 89 -2.12 -1.25 0.66
N LEU A 90 -2.54 -1.40 -0.60
CA LEU A 90 -2.56 -2.67 -1.32
C LEU A 90 -1.15 -3.27 -1.47
N PHE A 91 -0.13 -2.46 -1.77
CA PHE A 91 1.25 -2.94 -1.83
C PHE A 91 1.73 -3.40 -0.46
N TYR A 92 1.46 -2.63 0.59
CA TYR A 92 1.84 -3.00 1.94
C TYR A 92 1.17 -4.31 2.37
N ARG A 93 -0.14 -4.45 2.16
CA ARG A 93 -0.90 -5.66 2.47
C ARG A 93 -0.33 -6.89 1.74
N ARG A 94 0.04 -6.74 0.46
CA ARG A 94 0.69 -7.83 -0.31
C ARG A 94 2.07 -8.18 0.25
N LYS A 95 2.87 -7.18 0.62
CA LYS A 95 4.19 -7.40 1.24
C LYS A 95 4.04 -8.11 2.58
N LEU A 96 3.13 -7.65 3.44
CA LEU A 96 2.79 -8.25 4.72
C LEU A 96 2.37 -9.70 4.55
N ARG A 97 1.43 -9.99 3.64
CA ARG A 97 0.98 -11.36 3.36
C ARG A 97 2.13 -12.27 2.91
N LYS A 98 3.03 -11.77 2.05
CA LYS A 98 4.23 -12.52 1.62
C LYS A 98 5.21 -12.76 2.75
N THR A 99 5.39 -11.78 3.65
CA THR A 99 6.24 -11.95 4.84
C THR A 99 5.66 -13.02 5.75
N LEU A 100 4.36 -12.91 6.08
CA LEU A 100 3.66 -13.88 6.92
C LEU A 100 3.66 -15.30 6.32
N SER A 101 3.49 -15.44 4.99
CA SER A 101 3.49 -16.75 4.34
C SER A 101 4.84 -17.47 4.38
N ARG A 102 5.94 -16.75 4.65
CA ARG A 102 7.29 -17.33 4.77
C ARG A 102 7.64 -17.75 6.20
N ILE A 103 6.81 -17.41 7.17
CA ILE A 103 7.03 -17.77 8.56
C ILE A 103 6.80 -19.27 8.72
N PRO A 104 7.72 -20.01 9.39
CA PRO A 104 7.56 -21.45 9.58
C PRO A 104 6.30 -21.77 10.39
N GLN A 105 5.57 -22.79 9.95
CA GLN A 105 4.37 -23.30 10.62
C GLN A 105 4.73 -24.49 11.48
N PHE A 106 4.09 -24.61 12.64
CA PHE A 106 4.28 -25.74 13.54
C PHE A 106 2.93 -26.27 14.01
N GLU A 107 2.83 -27.59 14.14
CA GLU A 107 1.72 -28.23 14.83
C GLU A 107 2.04 -28.26 16.33
N VAL A 108 1.21 -27.60 17.13
CA VAL A 108 1.25 -27.74 18.59
C VAL A 108 0.40 -28.97 18.91
N ARG A 109 1.05 -30.06 19.33
CA ARG A 109 0.40 -31.29 19.79
C ARG A 109 0.22 -31.30 21.29
#